data_AF-A0A7U7G967-F1
#
_entry.id   AF-A0A7U7G967-F1
#
_cell.length_a   1.000
_cell.length_b   1.000
_cell.length_c   1.000
_cell.angle_alpha   90.00
_cell.angle_beta   90.00
_cell.angle_gamma   90.00
#
_symmetry.space_group_name_H-M   'P 1'
#
loop_
_entity.id
_entity.type
_entity.pdbx_description
1 polymer ?
#
loop_
_entity_poly.entity_id
_entity_poly.type
_entity_poly.pdbx_seq_one_letter_code
_entity_poly.pdbx_strand_id
1 'polypeptide(L)'
;MEAPESRQYDRNLVAWIPEHRPRLVQAGLTVLRAYIAAGQPRQPYPPMGSFEDWDQMVRRPLTWLGEADPLAGTAELNDADPVRRKLRALLAAWWTTFRTAGATSKEAVTRAQETQRDAQGDEERPAQALWDVLSEHFTDRRGKIRSQLIGEFIRKYARRVEVGARFENYGTNQDRQLWRVVVVDDKRFQEILASGLQGDKGDRVTEPPMSPCHPCHPYPPSPENYGAAVSLSPLAIRIVEILQATGFGGMTPDDLTRMVDAGKTGPALVKATINQLLLTGRIGRTNDRLVFNPQPDQSH
;
A
#
# COMPACT_ATOMS: atom_id res chain seq x y z
N MET A 1 -6.77 -11.18 -20.60
CA MET A 1 -5.44 -11.84 -20.64
C MET A 1 -4.54 -10.87 -21.35
N GLU A 2 -3.66 -10.18 -20.63
CA GLU A 2 -2.64 -9.39 -21.32
C GLU A 2 -1.41 -10.27 -21.47
N ALA A 3 -1.03 -10.50 -22.72
CA ALA A 3 0.14 -11.25 -23.13
C ALA A 3 1.32 -10.27 -23.11
N PRO A 4 2.23 -10.28 -22.13
CA PRO A 4 3.39 -9.40 -22.16
C PRO A 4 4.24 -9.59 -23.44
N GLU A 5 4.12 -10.75 -24.09
CA GLU A 5 4.69 -11.07 -25.40
C GLU A 5 4.01 -10.36 -26.60
N SER A 6 2.82 -9.77 -26.45
CA SER A 6 2.11 -9.08 -27.54
C SER A 6 2.47 -7.61 -27.67
N ARG A 7 3.39 -7.09 -26.85
CA ARG A 7 3.85 -5.70 -26.93
C ARG A 7 4.71 -5.56 -28.19
N GLN A 8 4.12 -5.02 -29.24
CA GLN A 8 4.81 -4.77 -30.50
C GLN A 8 5.74 -3.56 -30.30
N TYR A 9 7.03 -3.79 -30.48
CA TYR A 9 8.03 -2.73 -30.58
C TYR A 9 8.39 -2.61 -32.06
N ASP A 10 8.52 -1.38 -32.57
CA ASP A 10 8.92 -1.11 -33.96
C ASP A 10 10.29 -1.71 -34.35
N ARG A 11 11.06 -2.17 -33.35
CA ARG A 11 12.39 -2.74 -33.52
C ARG A 11 12.55 -4.01 -32.68
N ASN A 12 13.35 -4.95 -33.17
CA ASN A 12 13.75 -6.12 -32.40
C ASN A 12 14.72 -5.71 -31.29
N LEU A 13 14.19 -5.47 -30.09
CA LEU A 13 14.97 -5.04 -28.92
C LEU A 13 16.03 -6.08 -28.51
N VAL A 14 15.79 -7.37 -28.75
CA VAL A 14 16.72 -8.46 -28.39
C VAL A 14 18.03 -8.35 -29.18
N ALA A 15 17.94 -7.95 -30.45
CA ALA A 15 19.12 -7.73 -31.30
C ALA A 15 19.69 -6.31 -31.13
N TRP A 16 18.83 -5.30 -31.01
CA TRP A 16 19.24 -3.89 -31.00
C TRP A 16 19.92 -3.45 -29.70
N ILE A 17 19.46 -3.93 -28.54
CA ILE A 17 20.01 -3.54 -27.23
C ILE A 17 21.49 -3.92 -27.10
N PRO A 18 21.93 -5.16 -27.42
CA PRO A 18 23.35 -5.52 -27.37
C PRO A 18 24.25 -4.58 -28.20
N GLU A 19 23.82 -4.23 -29.41
CA GLU A 19 24.56 -3.37 -30.33
C GLU A 19 24.67 -1.92 -29.82
N HIS A 20 23.66 -1.43 -29.10
CA HIS A 20 23.58 -0.05 -28.61
C HIS A 20 23.87 0.07 -27.12
N ARG A 21 24.24 -1.05 -26.47
CA ARG A 21 24.41 -1.16 -25.02
C ARG A 21 25.29 -0.06 -24.41
N PRO A 22 26.46 0.31 -24.97
CA PRO A 22 27.30 1.34 -24.37
C PRO A 22 26.57 2.68 -24.23
N ARG A 23 25.83 3.09 -25.27
CA ARG A 23 25.05 4.33 -25.29
C ARG A 23 23.87 4.27 -24.33
N LEU A 24 23.16 3.15 -24.28
CA LEU A 24 22.02 2.96 -23.38
C LEU A 24 22.45 2.98 -21.90
N VAL A 25 23.55 2.31 -21.58
CA VAL A 25 24.12 2.30 -20.22
C VAL A 25 24.57 3.70 -19.82
N GLN A 26 25.25 4.43 -20.71
CA GLN A 26 25.65 5.81 -20.45
C GLN A 26 24.45 6.70 -20.18
N ALA A 27 23.41 6.62 -21.02
CA ALA A 27 22.19 7.40 -20.86
C ALA A 27 21.50 7.06 -19.53
N GLY A 28 21.32 5.77 -19.22
CA GLY A 28 20.75 5.30 -17.96
C GLY A 28 21.51 5.85 -16.76
N LEU A 29 22.84 5.64 -16.69
CA LEU A 29 23.66 6.16 -15.59
C LEU A 29 23.62 7.69 -15.48
N THR A 30 23.50 8.40 -16.61
CA THR A 30 23.35 9.87 -16.62
C THR A 30 22.05 10.29 -15.95
N VAL A 31 20.93 9.66 -16.30
CA VAL A 31 19.62 9.92 -15.67
C VAL A 31 19.67 9.65 -14.17
N LEU A 32 20.26 8.53 -13.76
CA LEU A 32 20.40 8.18 -12.34
C LEU A 32 21.22 9.21 -11.57
N ARG A 33 22.37 9.60 -12.12
CA ARG A 33 23.24 10.60 -11.50
C ARG A 33 22.55 11.96 -11.41
N ALA A 34 21.84 12.38 -12.45
CA ALA A 34 21.09 13.64 -12.45
C ALA A 34 19.98 13.64 -11.39
N TYR A 35 19.22 12.55 -11.27
CA TYR A 35 18.17 12.40 -10.25
C TYR A 35 18.73 12.46 -8.82
N ILE A 36 19.87 11.79 -8.57
CA ILE A 36 20.55 11.83 -7.27
C ILE A 36 21.08 13.24 -6.97
N ALA A 37 21.70 13.90 -7.95
CA ALA A 37 22.20 15.26 -7.81
C ALA A 37 21.09 16.29 -7.55
N ALA A 38 19.88 16.05 -8.06
CA ALA A 38 18.69 16.85 -7.79
C ALA A 38 18.05 16.61 -6.41
N GLY A 39 18.67 15.77 -5.56
CA GLY A 39 18.17 15.50 -4.21
C GLY A 39 17.03 14.48 -4.14
N GLN A 40 16.90 13.62 -5.16
CA GLN A 40 15.88 12.55 -5.22
C GLN A 40 14.45 13.07 -4.99
N PRO A 41 13.96 14.00 -5.83
CA PRO A 41 12.64 14.60 -5.67
C PRO A 41 11.53 13.54 -5.59
N ARG A 42 10.57 13.77 -4.68
CA ARG A 42 9.42 12.89 -4.47
C ARG A 42 8.50 12.93 -5.70
N GLN A 43 7.99 11.77 -6.07
CA GLN A 43 7.05 11.61 -7.17
C GLN A 43 5.60 11.52 -6.63
N PRO A 44 4.57 11.87 -7.42
CA PRO A 44 3.17 12.00 -6.97
C PRO A 44 2.47 10.64 -6.80
N TYR A 45 3.17 9.63 -6.27
CA TYR A 45 2.64 8.30 -6.02
C TYR A 45 3.43 7.59 -4.90
N PRO A 46 2.81 6.63 -4.18
CA PRO A 46 3.47 5.95 -3.08
C PRO A 46 4.62 5.05 -3.54
N PRO A 47 5.60 4.75 -2.66
CA PRO A 47 6.63 3.76 -2.94
C PRO A 47 6.03 2.39 -3.27
N MET A 48 6.66 1.67 -4.19
CA MET A 48 6.29 0.28 -4.48
C MET A 48 6.79 -0.63 -3.35
N GLY A 49 5.88 -1.33 -2.68
CA GLY A 49 6.24 -2.32 -1.66
C GLY A 49 6.87 -3.58 -2.29
N SER A 50 7.94 -4.11 -1.67
CA SER A 50 8.75 -5.26 -2.13
C SER A 50 9.74 -4.98 -3.27
N PHE A 51 9.77 -3.77 -3.83
CA PHE A 51 10.69 -3.36 -4.90
C PHE A 51 11.21 -1.93 -4.68
N GLU A 52 11.46 -1.57 -3.44
CA GLU A 52 11.81 -0.22 -3.01
C GLU A 52 13.06 0.30 -3.73
N ASP A 53 14.09 -0.53 -3.88
CA ASP A 53 15.35 -0.17 -4.56
C ASP A 53 15.13 0.12 -6.05
N TRP A 54 14.29 -0.69 -6.72
CA TRP A 54 13.96 -0.50 -8.12
C TRP A 54 13.07 0.73 -8.33
N ASP A 55 12.10 0.97 -7.43
CA ASP A 55 11.30 2.20 -7.45
C ASP A 55 12.20 3.43 -7.32
N GLN A 56 13.14 3.41 -6.38
CA GLN A 56 14.07 4.51 -6.13
C GLN A 56 15.05 4.74 -7.28
N MET A 57 15.59 3.67 -7.87
CA MET A 57 16.67 3.74 -8.84
C MET A 57 16.24 3.63 -10.29
N VAL A 58 14.97 3.40 -10.60
CA VAL A 58 14.51 3.26 -12.01
C VAL A 58 13.24 4.05 -12.25
N ARG A 59 12.17 3.72 -11.55
CA ARG A 59 10.85 4.33 -11.78
C ARG A 59 10.81 5.82 -11.48
N ARG A 60 11.34 6.24 -10.33
CA ARG A 60 11.37 7.65 -9.93
C ARG A 60 12.28 8.53 -10.79
N PRO A 61 13.50 8.11 -11.17
CA PRO A 61 14.32 8.87 -12.11
C PRO A 61 13.64 9.09 -13.48
N LEU A 62 12.95 8.06 -14.01
CA LEU A 62 12.28 8.15 -15.31
C LEU A 62 11.09 9.11 -15.29
N THR A 63 10.20 8.94 -14.31
CA THR A 63 9.04 9.84 -14.13
C THR A 63 9.43 11.26 -13.78
N TRP A 64 10.50 11.46 -13.01
CA TRP A 64 11.08 12.78 -12.76
C TRP A 64 11.54 13.46 -14.06
N LEU A 65 12.05 12.70 -15.02
CA LEU A 65 12.42 13.19 -16.35
C LEU A 65 11.20 13.50 -17.24
N GLY A 66 9.98 13.19 -16.77
CA GLY A 66 8.74 13.34 -17.55
C GLY A 66 8.43 12.14 -18.45
N GLU A 67 9.17 11.03 -18.32
CA GLU A 67 8.87 9.79 -19.04
C GLU A 67 7.64 9.10 -18.43
N ALA A 68 6.95 8.31 -19.25
CA ALA A 68 5.79 7.55 -18.81
C ALA A 68 6.15 6.61 -17.65
N ASP A 69 5.29 6.57 -16.61
CA ASP A 69 5.49 5.65 -15.50
C ASP A 69 5.40 4.19 -15.99
N PRO A 70 6.46 3.37 -15.83
CA PRO A 70 6.44 1.96 -16.19
C PRO A 70 5.29 1.17 -15.55
N LEU A 71 4.75 1.66 -14.43
CA LEU A 71 3.63 1.06 -13.70
C LEU A 71 2.27 1.70 -13.98
N ALA A 72 2.17 2.74 -14.83
CA ALA A 72 0.91 3.44 -15.12
C ALA A 72 -0.22 2.49 -15.61
N GLY A 73 0.11 1.36 -16.24
CA GLY A 73 -0.87 0.33 -16.64
C GLY A 73 -0.98 -0.87 -15.69
N THR A 74 -0.12 -0.97 -14.66
CA THR A 74 -0.12 -2.12 -13.74
C THR A 74 -1.10 -1.98 -12.57
N ALA A 75 -1.55 -0.76 -12.25
CA ALA A 75 -2.57 -0.55 -11.23
C ALA A 75 -3.90 -1.19 -11.66
N GLU A 76 -4.30 -1.01 -12.93
CA GLU A 76 -5.47 -1.64 -13.53
C GLU A 76 -5.33 -3.17 -13.64
N LEU A 77 -4.11 -3.66 -13.93
CA LEU A 77 -3.82 -5.11 -13.96
C LEU A 77 -3.80 -5.77 -12.57
N ASN A 78 -3.39 -5.04 -11.52
CA ASN A 78 -3.37 -5.59 -10.16
C ASN A 78 -4.80 -5.80 -9.60
N ASP A 79 -5.78 -5.02 -10.04
CA ASP A 79 -7.21 -5.28 -9.77
C ASP A 79 -7.81 -6.37 -10.68
N ALA A 80 -7.12 -6.74 -11.76
CA ALA A 80 -7.52 -7.80 -12.67
C ALA A 80 -7.07 -9.22 -12.24
N ASP A 81 -6.25 -9.40 -11.18
CA ASP A 81 -5.91 -10.74 -10.67
C ASP A 81 -7.14 -11.38 -9.99
N PRO A 82 -7.79 -12.37 -10.62
CA PRO A 82 -9.02 -12.96 -10.11
C PRO A 82 -8.81 -13.66 -8.77
N VAL A 83 -7.58 -14.16 -8.51
CA VAL A 83 -7.24 -14.85 -7.27
C VAL A 83 -7.12 -13.84 -6.14
N ARG A 84 -6.47 -12.70 -6.37
CA ARG A 84 -6.38 -11.61 -5.39
C ARG A 84 -7.74 -11.01 -5.08
N ARG A 85 -8.56 -10.75 -6.09
CA ARG A 85 -9.93 -10.26 -5.90
C ARG A 85 -10.76 -11.22 -5.05
N LYS A 86 -10.72 -12.51 -5.40
CA LYS A 86 -11.37 -13.59 -4.64
C LYS A 86 -10.87 -13.68 -3.19
N LEU A 87 -9.57 -13.56 -2.96
CA LEU A 87 -8.99 -13.60 -1.61
C LEU A 87 -9.33 -12.34 -0.79
N ARG A 88 -9.37 -11.17 -1.42
CA ARG A 88 -9.74 -9.89 -0.80
C ARG A 88 -11.21 -9.93 -0.33
N ALA A 89 -12.11 -10.32 -1.23
CA ALA A 89 -13.53 -10.53 -0.91
C ALA A 89 -13.70 -11.61 0.18
N LEU A 90 -12.93 -12.70 0.02
CA LEU A 90 -12.49 -13.68 1.02
C LEU A 90 -12.47 -13.14 2.47
N LEU A 91 -11.42 -12.34 2.69
CA LEU A 91 -10.99 -11.80 3.97
C LEU A 91 -12.02 -10.81 4.55
N ALA A 92 -12.55 -9.92 3.70
CA ALA A 92 -13.52 -8.93 4.12
C ALA A 92 -14.81 -9.60 4.64
N ALA A 93 -15.40 -10.51 3.87
CA ALA A 93 -16.63 -11.20 4.23
C ALA A 93 -16.47 -12.14 5.45
N TRP A 94 -15.30 -12.78 5.57
CA TRP A 94 -15.00 -13.59 6.74
C TRP A 94 -14.88 -12.73 8.01
N TRP A 95 -14.18 -11.59 7.93
CA TRP A 95 -14.03 -10.69 9.08
C TRP A 95 -15.35 -10.05 9.49
N THR A 96 -16.20 -9.65 8.53
CA THR A 96 -17.53 -9.11 8.83
C THR A 96 -18.45 -10.13 9.51
N THR A 97 -18.20 -11.43 9.33
CA THR A 97 -19.00 -12.50 9.94
C THR A 97 -18.41 -12.98 11.28
N PHE A 98 -17.11 -13.25 11.34
CA PHE A 98 -16.46 -13.94 12.48
C PHE A 98 -15.51 -13.05 13.28
N ARG A 99 -15.16 -11.85 12.77
CA ARG A 99 -14.13 -10.98 13.35
C ARG A 99 -12.84 -11.77 13.62
N THR A 100 -12.37 -11.77 14.86
CA THR A 100 -11.16 -12.46 15.32
C THR A 100 -11.39 -13.92 15.70
N ALA A 101 -12.64 -14.39 15.72
CA ALA A 101 -12.96 -15.77 16.07
C ALA A 101 -12.50 -16.73 14.96
N GLY A 102 -11.96 -17.88 15.37
CA GLY A 102 -11.66 -18.98 14.45
C GLY A 102 -12.95 -19.70 14.04
N ALA A 103 -13.11 -19.96 12.76
CA ALA A 103 -14.21 -20.76 12.23
C ALA A 103 -13.70 -21.80 11.23
N THR A 104 -14.40 -22.93 11.15
CA THR A 104 -14.16 -23.94 10.13
C THR A 104 -14.84 -23.54 8.82
N SER A 105 -14.36 -24.06 7.69
CA SER A 105 -15.02 -23.84 6.39
C SER A 105 -16.46 -24.37 6.34
N LYS A 106 -16.82 -25.32 7.22
CA LYS A 106 -18.20 -25.82 7.31
C LYS A 106 -19.09 -24.84 8.08
N GLU A 107 -18.61 -24.30 9.20
CA GLU A 107 -19.31 -23.26 9.96
C GLU A 107 -19.51 -22.00 9.11
N ALA A 108 -18.53 -21.62 8.28
CA ALA A 108 -18.69 -20.53 7.33
C ALA A 108 -19.85 -20.76 6.34
N VAL A 109 -20.00 -21.97 5.81
CA VAL A 109 -21.12 -22.30 4.92
C VAL A 109 -22.45 -22.28 5.67
N THR A 110 -22.51 -22.85 6.88
CA THR A 110 -23.72 -22.81 7.71
C THR A 110 -24.15 -21.38 8.01
N ARG A 111 -23.21 -20.53 8.47
CA ARG A 111 -23.48 -19.14 8.80
C ARG A 111 -23.92 -18.32 7.58
N ALA A 112 -23.37 -18.62 6.40
CA ALA A 112 -23.79 -18.00 5.15
C ALA A 112 -25.19 -18.43 4.70
N GLN A 113 -25.67 -19.60 5.11
CA GLN A 113 -26.99 -20.11 4.72
C GLN A 113 -28.11 -19.67 5.67
N GLU A 114 -27.77 -19.26 6.89
CA GLU A 114 -28.73 -18.80 7.89
C GLU A 114 -29.48 -17.55 7.42
N THR A 115 -30.81 -17.64 7.44
CA THR A 115 -31.72 -16.51 7.25
C THR A 115 -32.49 -16.26 8.55
N GLN A 116 -32.79 -15.01 8.80
CA GLN A 116 -33.61 -14.56 9.92
C GLN A 116 -34.72 -13.65 9.39
N ARG A 117 -35.77 -13.43 10.19
CA ARG A 117 -36.76 -12.40 9.88
C ARG A 117 -36.39 -11.14 10.61
N ASP A 118 -36.39 -10.02 9.90
CA ASP A 118 -36.17 -8.71 10.50
C ASP A 118 -37.41 -8.23 11.28
N ALA A 119 -37.33 -7.03 11.86
CA ALA A 119 -38.43 -6.43 12.61
C ALA A 119 -39.68 -6.13 11.75
N GLN A 120 -39.55 -6.12 10.42
CA GLN A 120 -40.61 -5.87 9.45
C GLN A 120 -41.19 -7.19 8.89
N GLY A 121 -40.59 -8.33 9.23
CA GLY A 121 -41.02 -9.66 8.84
C GLY A 121 -40.38 -10.16 7.53
N ASP A 122 -39.47 -9.39 6.95
CA ASP A 122 -38.74 -9.71 5.73
C ASP A 122 -37.59 -10.68 6.03
N GLU A 123 -37.30 -11.57 5.09
CA GLU A 123 -36.18 -12.49 5.21
C GLU A 123 -34.85 -11.76 4.97
N GLU A 124 -34.07 -11.60 6.04
CA GLU A 124 -32.74 -11.03 6.02
C GLU A 124 -31.69 -12.14 6.22
N ARG A 125 -30.55 -12.01 5.55
CA ARG A 125 -29.38 -12.86 5.78
C ARG A 125 -28.28 -12.06 6.50
N PRO A 126 -27.98 -12.37 7.77
CA PRO A 126 -26.96 -11.62 8.54
C PRO A 126 -25.57 -11.64 7.90
N ALA A 127 -25.23 -12.75 7.24
CA ALA A 127 -23.94 -12.96 6.60
C ALA A 127 -24.05 -12.87 5.06
N GLN A 128 -24.79 -11.87 4.56
CA GLN A 128 -25.03 -11.71 3.11
C GLN A 128 -23.72 -11.62 2.29
N ALA A 129 -22.77 -10.79 2.72
CA ALA A 129 -21.47 -10.67 2.06
C ALA A 129 -20.69 -12.00 2.01
N LEU A 130 -20.80 -12.83 3.04
CA LEU A 130 -20.19 -14.17 3.04
C LEU A 130 -20.91 -15.10 2.07
N TRP A 131 -22.24 -15.07 2.04
CA TRP A 131 -23.02 -15.85 1.07
C TRP A 131 -22.67 -15.51 -0.37
N ASP A 132 -22.59 -14.22 -0.72
CA ASP A 132 -22.31 -13.76 -2.07
C ASP A 132 -20.94 -14.28 -2.54
N VAL A 133 -19.91 -14.08 -1.73
CA VAL A 133 -18.55 -14.54 -2.04
C VAL A 133 -18.46 -16.07 -2.13
N LEU A 134 -19.15 -16.79 -1.25
CA LEU A 134 -19.13 -18.26 -1.26
C LEU A 134 -19.90 -18.84 -2.45
N SER A 135 -21.04 -18.25 -2.81
CA SER A 135 -21.86 -18.67 -3.94
C SER A 135 -21.22 -18.34 -5.29
N GLU A 136 -20.56 -17.19 -5.41
CA GLU A 136 -19.84 -16.79 -6.63
C GLU A 136 -18.62 -17.67 -6.89
N HIS A 137 -17.83 -17.98 -5.86
CA HIS A 137 -16.48 -18.49 -6.06
C HIS A 137 -16.22 -19.93 -5.58
N PHE A 138 -17.11 -20.53 -4.81
CA PHE A 138 -16.88 -21.82 -4.15
C PHE A 138 -18.01 -22.84 -4.37
N THR A 139 -18.71 -22.70 -5.48
CA THR A 139 -19.76 -23.62 -5.93
C THR A 139 -19.22 -24.69 -6.87
N ASP A 140 -19.94 -25.81 -6.96
CA ASP A 140 -19.70 -26.81 -7.99
C ASP A 140 -20.51 -26.55 -9.26
N ARG A 141 -20.38 -27.43 -10.26
CA ARG A 141 -21.14 -27.34 -11.53
C ARG A 141 -22.66 -27.35 -11.35
N ARG A 142 -23.17 -27.72 -10.17
CA ARG A 142 -24.60 -27.72 -9.82
C ARG A 142 -25.00 -26.52 -8.95
N GLY A 143 -24.08 -25.57 -8.72
CA GLY A 143 -24.32 -24.38 -7.91
C GLY A 143 -24.27 -24.61 -6.40
N LYS A 144 -23.83 -25.79 -5.93
CA LYS A 144 -23.78 -26.09 -4.49
C LYS A 144 -22.43 -25.67 -3.89
N ILE A 145 -22.46 -24.88 -2.82
CA ILE A 145 -21.25 -24.44 -2.10
C ILE A 145 -20.54 -25.64 -1.47
N ARG A 146 -19.22 -25.74 -1.67
CA ARG A 146 -18.38 -26.80 -1.10
C ARG A 146 -17.40 -26.25 -0.07
N SER A 147 -17.60 -26.64 1.18
CA SER A 147 -16.70 -26.28 2.29
C SER A 147 -15.25 -26.74 2.07
N GLN A 148 -15.03 -27.85 1.36
CA GLN A 148 -13.70 -28.34 1.02
C GLN A 148 -12.92 -27.36 0.13
N LEU A 149 -13.56 -26.78 -0.89
CA LEU A 149 -12.91 -25.82 -1.80
C LEU A 149 -12.49 -24.54 -1.07
N ILE A 150 -13.29 -24.12 -0.10
CA ILE A 150 -12.98 -22.97 0.76
C ILE A 150 -11.74 -23.29 1.60
N GLY A 151 -11.72 -24.45 2.25
CA GLY A 151 -10.59 -24.87 3.10
C GLY A 151 -9.29 -25.03 2.32
N GLU A 152 -9.34 -25.64 1.13
CA GLU A 152 -8.18 -25.77 0.24
C GLU A 152 -7.65 -24.41 -0.23
N PHE A 153 -8.55 -23.50 -0.58
CA PHE A 153 -8.19 -22.14 -1.00
C PHE A 153 -7.54 -21.34 0.14
N ILE A 154 -8.16 -21.34 1.33
CA ILE A 154 -7.59 -20.67 2.51
C ILE A 154 -6.23 -21.29 2.85
N ARG A 155 -6.10 -22.62 2.83
CA ARG A 155 -4.82 -23.29 3.10
C ARG A 155 -3.73 -22.90 2.11
N LYS A 156 -4.07 -22.81 0.82
CA LYS A 156 -3.12 -22.42 -0.24
C LYS A 156 -2.59 -21.00 -0.07
N TYR A 157 -3.42 -20.08 0.41
CA TYR A 157 -3.06 -18.67 0.56
C TYR A 157 -2.94 -18.22 2.03
N ALA A 158 -2.85 -19.17 2.96
CA ALA A 158 -2.65 -18.87 4.37
C ALA A 158 -1.36 -18.05 4.55
N ARG A 159 -1.38 -17.09 5.48
CA ARG A 159 -0.29 -16.15 5.79
C ARG A 159 0.05 -15.14 4.69
N ARG A 160 -0.53 -15.22 3.50
CA ARG A 160 -0.39 -14.18 2.48
C ARG A 160 -1.15 -12.93 2.92
N VAL A 161 -0.44 -11.81 3.02
CA VAL A 161 -1.05 -10.50 3.32
C VAL A 161 -1.63 -9.94 2.04
N GLU A 162 -2.94 -9.71 2.02
CA GLU A 162 -3.62 -8.96 0.98
C GLU A 162 -4.36 -7.80 1.64
N VAL A 163 -4.01 -6.58 1.21
CA VAL A 163 -4.59 -5.32 1.65
C VAL A 163 -4.76 -5.23 3.18
N GLY A 164 -3.65 -5.48 3.88
CA GLY A 164 -3.58 -5.31 5.33
C GLY A 164 -4.14 -6.45 6.16
N ALA A 165 -4.68 -7.52 5.57
CA ALA A 165 -5.16 -8.69 6.32
C ALA A 165 -4.68 -10.02 5.73
N ARG A 166 -4.75 -11.09 6.53
CA ARG A 166 -4.41 -12.46 6.10
C ARG A 166 -5.18 -13.52 6.87
N PHE A 167 -5.31 -14.71 6.28
CA PHE A 167 -5.78 -15.88 7.01
C PHE A 167 -4.66 -16.52 7.83
N GLU A 168 -4.99 -16.89 9.06
CA GLU A 168 -4.15 -17.69 9.94
C GLU A 168 -4.91 -18.89 10.49
N ASN A 169 -4.16 -19.97 10.71
CA ASN A 169 -4.65 -21.15 11.39
C ASN A 169 -4.79 -20.84 12.89
N TYR A 170 -6.00 -21.03 13.43
CA TYR A 170 -6.35 -20.78 14.83
C TYR A 170 -6.37 -22.07 15.67
N GLY A 171 -5.96 -23.20 15.10
CA GLY A 171 -5.96 -24.51 15.73
C GLY A 171 -6.87 -25.50 15.00
N THR A 172 -7.26 -26.55 15.70
CA THR A 172 -8.12 -27.60 15.16
C THR A 172 -9.34 -27.84 16.04
N ASN A 173 -10.47 -28.17 15.43
CA ASN A 173 -11.68 -28.64 16.09
C ASN A 173 -12.12 -29.95 15.43
N GLN A 174 -12.14 -31.07 16.17
CA GLN A 174 -12.49 -32.40 15.63
C GLN A 174 -11.74 -32.71 14.31
N ASP A 175 -10.41 -32.53 14.32
CA ASP A 175 -9.49 -32.67 13.18
C ASP A 175 -9.70 -31.69 12.00
N ARG A 176 -10.61 -30.72 12.13
CA ARG A 176 -10.82 -29.67 11.12
C ARG A 176 -10.06 -28.41 11.50
N GLN A 177 -9.42 -27.80 10.51
CA GLN A 177 -8.67 -26.57 10.71
C GLN A 177 -9.61 -25.39 10.99
N LEU A 178 -9.31 -24.63 12.03
CA LEU A 178 -9.95 -23.35 12.34
C LEU A 178 -9.18 -22.24 11.66
N TRP A 179 -9.88 -21.36 10.96
CA TRP A 179 -9.29 -20.23 10.26
C TRP A 179 -9.80 -18.93 10.88
N ARG A 180 -8.88 -18.01 11.14
CA ARG A 180 -9.20 -16.64 11.54
C ARG A 180 -8.56 -15.65 10.57
N VAL A 181 -9.14 -14.46 10.49
CA VAL A 181 -8.51 -13.33 9.80
C VAL A 181 -7.71 -12.53 10.82
N VAL A 182 -6.47 -12.18 10.47
CA VAL A 182 -5.60 -11.31 11.25
C VAL A 182 -5.32 -10.05 10.45
N VAL A 183 -5.65 -8.91 11.04
CA VAL A 183 -5.37 -7.59 10.50
C VAL A 183 -3.95 -7.19 10.90
N VAL A 184 -3.13 -6.92 9.90
CA VAL A 184 -1.71 -6.50 10.01
C VAL A 184 -1.59 -4.99 9.83
N ASP A 185 -2.37 -4.41 8.89
CA ASP A 185 -2.46 -2.97 8.64
C ASP A 185 -3.94 -2.59 8.66
N ASP A 186 -4.38 -1.98 9.77
CA ASP A 186 -5.78 -1.63 9.99
C ASP A 186 -6.26 -0.60 8.97
N LYS A 187 -5.47 0.42 8.68
CA LYS A 187 -5.88 1.50 7.77
C LYS A 187 -6.22 0.96 6.38
N ARG A 188 -5.33 0.14 5.81
CA ARG A 188 -5.58 -0.49 4.50
C ARG A 188 -6.75 -1.45 4.52
N PHE A 189 -6.95 -2.18 5.61
CA PHE A 189 -8.03 -3.14 5.70
C PHE A 189 -9.40 -2.45 5.84
N GLN A 190 -9.49 -1.34 6.58
CA GLN A 190 -10.71 -0.54 6.69
C GLN A 190 -11.12 0.09 5.35
N GLU A 191 -10.16 0.47 4.50
CA GLU A 191 -10.45 0.99 3.15
C GLU A 191 -11.24 -0.04 2.31
N ILE A 192 -10.95 -1.34 2.42
CA ILE A 192 -11.75 -2.39 1.76
C ILE A 192 -13.12 -2.54 2.37
N LEU A 193 -13.20 -2.56 3.71
CA LEU A 193 -14.48 -2.74 4.39
C LEU A 193 -15.44 -1.60 4.02
N ALA A 194 -14.92 -0.38 3.86
CA ALA A 194 -15.66 0.76 3.36
C ALA A 194 -16.08 0.60 1.88
N SER A 195 -15.18 0.10 1.01
CA SER A 195 -15.49 -0.09 -0.41
C SER A 195 -16.47 -1.25 -0.67
N GLY A 196 -16.47 -2.28 0.17
CA GLY A 196 -17.32 -3.48 0.01
C GLY A 196 -18.75 -3.36 0.55
N LEU A 197 -19.09 -2.27 1.27
CA LEU A 197 -20.44 -2.01 1.77
C LEU A 197 -21.31 -1.21 0.78
N GLN A 198 -20.73 -0.68 -0.30
CA GLN A 198 -21.48 -0.21 -1.45
C GLN A 198 -21.69 -1.41 -2.37
N GLY A 199 -22.85 -2.07 -2.18
CA GLY A 199 -23.31 -3.08 -3.11
C GLY A 199 -23.23 -2.55 -4.54
N ASP A 200 -22.71 -3.41 -5.41
CA ASP A 200 -22.60 -3.24 -6.85
C ASP A 200 -24.01 -3.00 -7.44
N LYS A 201 -24.52 -1.78 -7.30
CA LYS A 201 -25.47 -1.23 -8.26
C LYS A 201 -24.62 -0.99 -9.48
N GLY A 202 -24.78 -1.86 -10.48
CA GLY A 202 -24.07 -1.77 -11.74
C GLY A 202 -24.16 -0.36 -12.30
N ASP A 203 -23.10 0.41 -12.06
CA ASP A 203 -22.86 1.63 -12.78
C ASP A 203 -22.34 1.19 -14.13
N ARG A 204 -23.20 1.37 -15.14
CA ARG A 204 -22.72 1.60 -16.48
C ARG A 204 -21.73 2.75 -16.37
N VAL A 205 -20.44 2.42 -16.41
CA VAL A 205 -19.38 3.38 -16.69
C VAL A 205 -19.73 3.94 -18.07
N THR A 206 -20.39 5.09 -18.09
CA THR A 206 -20.31 5.96 -19.26
C THR A 206 -18.85 6.33 -19.38
N GLU A 207 -18.19 5.72 -20.37
CA GLU A 207 -16.91 6.18 -20.87
C GLU A 207 -16.97 7.71 -21.00
N PRO A 208 -16.12 8.48 -20.30
CA PRO A 208 -15.98 9.89 -20.65
C PRO A 208 -15.52 9.94 -22.11
N PRO A 209 -16.06 10.84 -22.94
CA PRO A 209 -15.71 10.90 -24.35
C PRO A 209 -14.20 11.08 -24.45
N MET A 210 -13.56 10.17 -25.18
CA MET A 210 -12.17 10.26 -25.63
C MET A 210 -11.87 11.70 -26.08
N SER A 211 -11.20 12.47 -25.22
CA SER A 211 -10.66 13.76 -25.61
C SER A 211 -9.48 13.51 -26.56
N PRO A 212 -9.38 14.23 -27.68
CA PRO A 212 -8.31 14.01 -28.63
C PRO A 212 -6.96 14.29 -27.97
N CYS A 213 -5.97 13.44 -28.26
CA CYS A 213 -4.58 13.65 -27.86
C CYS A 213 -4.15 15.09 -28.17
N HIS A 214 -3.95 15.91 -27.14
CA HIS A 214 -3.35 17.22 -27.32
C HIS A 214 -1.82 17.07 -27.42
N PRO A 215 -1.16 17.83 -28.33
CA PRO A 215 0.28 17.75 -28.52
C PRO A 215 1.03 18.22 -27.28
N CYS A 216 2.18 17.60 -27.04
CA CYS A 216 3.11 17.91 -25.96
C CYS A 216 3.36 19.42 -25.84
N HIS A 217 2.80 20.05 -24.81
CA HIS A 217 3.24 21.34 -24.33
C HIS A 217 3.77 21.16 -22.91
N PRO A 218 4.98 21.66 -22.59
CA PRO A 218 5.51 21.62 -21.24
C PRO A 218 4.64 22.54 -20.36
N TYR A 219 3.99 21.96 -19.36
CA TYR A 219 3.34 22.76 -18.32
C TYR A 219 4.42 23.59 -17.62
N PRO A 220 4.26 24.92 -17.50
CA PRO A 220 5.11 25.68 -16.59
C PRO A 220 4.82 25.21 -15.16
N PRO A 221 5.84 25.14 -14.28
CA PRO A 221 5.65 24.70 -12.90
C PRO A 221 4.69 25.65 -12.18
N SER A 222 3.47 25.18 -11.90
CA SER A 222 2.53 25.88 -11.03
C SER A 222 3.04 25.81 -9.58
N PRO A 223 3.05 26.92 -8.81
CA PRO A 223 3.42 26.94 -7.40
C PRO A 223 2.59 26.00 -6.51
N GLU A 224 1.43 25.57 -7.00
CA GLU A 224 0.47 24.74 -6.27
C GLU A 224 0.94 23.28 -6.08
N ASN A 225 1.98 22.86 -6.80
CA ASN A 225 2.62 21.54 -6.64
C ASN A 225 3.75 21.51 -5.60
N TYR A 226 4.11 22.66 -4.99
CA TYR A 226 4.97 22.68 -3.82
C TYR A 226 4.12 22.43 -2.59
N GLY A 227 4.32 21.26 -1.97
CA GLY A 227 3.55 20.81 -0.84
C GLY A 227 3.38 21.89 0.23
N ALA A 228 2.15 22.04 0.70
CA ALA A 228 1.85 22.77 1.94
C ALA A 228 2.82 22.32 3.03
N ALA A 229 3.40 23.28 3.75
CA ALA A 229 4.33 23.03 4.85
C ALA A 229 3.72 22.01 5.81
N VAL A 230 4.31 20.81 5.87
CA VAL A 230 3.92 19.77 6.82
C VAL A 230 4.11 20.36 8.21
N SER A 231 3.00 20.65 8.91
CA SER A 231 3.09 21.14 10.27
C SER A 231 3.75 20.06 11.13
N LEU A 232 4.83 20.44 11.81
CA LEU A 232 5.54 19.52 12.69
C LEU A 232 4.61 19.13 13.85
N SER A 233 4.62 17.85 14.23
CA SER A 233 3.89 17.42 15.42
C SER A 233 4.41 18.18 16.66
N PRO A 234 3.58 18.43 17.69
CA PRO A 234 4.03 19.14 18.90
C PRO A 234 5.27 18.53 19.56
N LEU A 235 5.44 17.21 19.43
CA LEU A 235 6.61 16.48 19.90
C LEU A 235 7.85 16.75 19.04
N ALA A 236 7.69 16.82 17.71
CA ALA A 236 8.76 17.18 16.79
C ALA A 236 9.25 18.62 16.99
N ILE A 237 8.32 19.56 17.24
CA ILE A 237 8.65 20.96 17.59
C ILE A 237 9.49 20.99 18.87
N ARG A 238 9.04 20.31 19.94
CA ARG A 238 9.75 20.28 21.22
C ARG A 238 11.16 19.68 21.11
N ILE A 239 11.34 18.62 20.31
CA ILE A 239 12.66 18.03 20.05
C ILE A 239 13.59 19.03 19.37
N VAL A 240 13.08 19.75 18.36
CA VAL A 240 13.85 20.75 17.63
C VAL A 240 14.26 21.91 18.54
N GLU A 241 13.35 22.42 19.38
CA GLU A 241 13.63 23.49 20.36
C GLU A 241 14.72 23.08 21.36
N ILE A 242 14.67 21.86 21.90
CA ILE A 242 15.71 21.35 22.83
C ILE A 242 17.08 21.31 22.12
N LEU A 243 17.14 20.82 20.89
CA LEU A 243 18.38 20.74 20.14
C LEU A 243 18.91 22.12 19.72
N GLN A 244 18.04 23.09 19.45
CA GLN A 244 18.42 24.49 19.21
C GLN A 244 19.00 25.14 20.48
N ALA A 245 18.39 24.90 21.64
CA ALA A 245 18.87 25.43 22.92
C ALA A 245 20.21 24.84 23.37
N THR A 246 20.57 23.65 22.90
CA THR A 246 21.82 22.94 23.27
C THR A 246 23.04 23.42 22.45
N GLY A 247 22.83 24.13 21.34
CA GLY A 247 23.90 24.64 20.48
C GLY A 247 24.68 23.57 19.68
N PHE A 248 25.82 23.95 19.09
CA PHE A 248 26.61 23.12 18.15
C PHE A 248 27.20 21.82 18.74
N GLY A 249 27.13 21.62 20.06
CA GLY A 249 27.68 20.44 20.73
C GLY A 249 26.85 19.16 20.53
N GLY A 250 25.59 19.29 20.13
CA GLY A 250 24.66 18.16 19.93
C GLY A 250 24.36 17.38 21.21
N MET A 251 23.32 16.54 21.15
CA MET A 251 22.83 15.75 22.29
C MET A 251 22.78 14.27 21.96
N THR A 252 23.10 13.40 22.92
CA THR A 252 22.93 11.95 22.69
C THR A 252 21.44 11.61 22.57
N PRO A 253 21.06 10.56 21.80
CA PRO A 253 19.65 10.15 21.69
C PRO A 253 19.03 9.79 23.05
N ASP A 254 19.81 9.24 23.97
CA ASP A 254 19.34 8.84 25.29
C ASP A 254 19.11 10.04 26.21
N ASP A 255 19.98 11.04 26.16
CA ASP A 255 19.80 12.28 26.93
C ASP A 255 18.63 13.11 26.38
N LEU A 256 18.46 13.14 25.06
CA LEU A 256 17.31 13.78 24.42
C LEU A 256 16.00 13.07 24.83
N THR A 257 16.00 11.74 24.88
CA THR A 257 14.84 10.96 25.31
C THR A 257 14.50 11.27 26.77
N ARG A 258 15.50 11.37 27.66
CA ARG A 258 15.30 11.76 29.07
C ARG A 258 14.76 13.19 29.24
N MET A 259 15.20 14.14 28.40
CA MET A 259 14.71 15.52 28.44
C MET A 259 13.30 15.67 27.88
N VAL A 260 12.93 14.83 26.92
CA VAL A 260 11.57 14.78 26.36
C VAL A 260 10.63 14.03 27.31
N ASP A 261 11.08 12.99 28.01
CA ASP A 261 10.26 12.15 28.90
C ASP A 261 9.97 12.77 30.27
N ALA A 262 9.30 13.93 30.29
CA ALA A 262 8.65 14.49 31.50
C ALA A 262 7.36 13.71 31.89
N GLY A 263 7.36 12.37 31.77
CA GLY A 263 6.35 11.47 32.31
C GLY A 263 5.08 11.20 31.49
N LYS A 264 4.96 11.71 30.24
CA LYS A 264 3.75 11.52 29.40
C LYS A 264 3.98 10.97 27.99
N THR A 265 5.22 10.78 27.57
CA THR A 265 5.57 10.33 26.21
C THR A 265 6.35 9.02 26.33
N GLY A 266 6.02 8.03 25.50
CA GLY A 266 6.72 6.75 25.52
C GLY A 266 8.04 6.82 24.72
N PRO A 267 9.12 6.17 25.17
CA PRO A 267 10.44 6.25 24.53
C PRO A 267 10.44 5.74 23.08
N ALA A 268 9.51 4.84 22.72
CA ALA A 268 9.33 4.38 21.35
C ALA A 268 8.83 5.49 20.40
N LEU A 269 7.95 6.37 20.88
CA LEU A 269 7.40 7.48 20.10
C LEU A 269 8.44 8.58 19.87
N VAL A 270 9.29 8.83 20.87
CA VAL A 270 10.43 9.75 20.77
C VAL A 270 11.42 9.25 19.72
N LYS A 271 11.80 7.97 19.77
CA LYS A 271 12.69 7.35 18.77
C LYS A 271 12.11 7.41 17.34
N ALA A 272 10.83 7.11 17.18
CA ALA A 272 10.16 7.18 15.88
C ALA A 272 10.18 8.61 15.31
N THR A 273 9.99 9.62 16.16
CA THR A 273 9.98 11.02 15.75
C THR A 273 11.38 11.55 15.43
N ILE A 274 12.40 11.13 16.19
CA ILE A 274 13.82 11.40 15.87
C ILE A 274 14.16 10.85 14.48
N ASN A 275 13.76 9.61 14.19
CA ASN A 275 13.99 9.01 12.86
C ASN A 275 13.29 9.79 11.75
N GLN A 276 12.06 10.24 11.99
CA GLN A 276 11.33 11.08 11.04
C GLN A 276 12.00 12.46 10.82
N LEU A 277 12.56 13.07 11.87
CA LEU A 277 13.30 14.33 11.78
C LEU A 277 14.66 14.17 11.07
N LEU A 278 15.35 13.04 11.24
CA LEU A 278 16.56 12.70 10.50
C LEU A 278 16.26 12.49 9.00
N LEU A 279 15.20 11.74 8.69
CA LEU A 279 14.77 11.50 7.30
C LEU A 279 14.32 12.77 6.58
N THR A 280 13.80 13.75 7.32
CA THR A 280 13.39 15.06 6.77
C THR A 280 14.51 16.09 6.78
N GLY A 281 15.71 15.75 7.27
CA GLY A 281 16.88 16.63 7.27
C GLY A 281 16.81 17.81 8.25
N ARG A 282 15.82 17.82 9.15
CA ARG A 282 15.63 18.87 10.18
C ARG A 282 16.64 18.77 11.32
N ILE A 283 17.15 17.56 11.57
CA ILE A 283 18.24 17.30 12.51
C ILE A 283 19.27 16.42 11.80
N GLY A 284 20.54 16.57 12.16
CA GLY A 284 21.65 15.77 11.69
C GLY A 284 22.21 14.85 12.79
N ARG A 285 23.07 13.91 12.39
CA ARG A 285 23.83 13.08 13.33
C ARG A 285 25.32 13.31 13.10
N THR A 286 26.04 13.71 14.13
CA THR A 286 27.48 13.99 14.10
C THR A 286 28.14 13.35 15.32
N ASN A 287 29.12 12.45 15.12
CA ASN A 287 29.82 11.76 16.20
C ASN A 287 28.88 11.18 17.28
N ASP A 288 27.85 10.48 16.81
CA ASP A 288 26.82 9.83 17.63
C ASP A 288 25.90 10.77 18.45
N ARG A 289 25.95 12.07 18.15
CA ARG A 289 25.09 13.11 18.74
C ARG A 289 24.14 13.67 17.70
N LEU A 290 22.92 13.96 18.12
CA LEU A 290 21.91 14.66 17.34
C LEU A 290 22.18 16.15 17.39
N VAL A 291 22.26 16.79 16.23
CA VAL A 291 22.49 18.22 16.09
C VAL A 291 21.32 18.84 15.33
N PHE A 292 20.91 20.05 15.72
CA PHE A 292 19.95 20.80 14.91
C PHE A 292 20.63 21.23 13.61
N ASN A 293 19.96 21.01 12.47
CA ASN A 293 20.43 21.49 11.19
C ASN A 293 19.55 22.68 10.78
N PRO A 294 20.03 23.94 10.86
CA PRO A 294 19.35 25.05 10.22
C PRO A 294 19.46 24.82 8.72
N GLN A 295 18.45 24.20 8.09
CA GLN A 295 18.39 24.16 6.63
C GLN A 295 18.49 25.60 6.10
N PRO A 296 19.25 25.81 5.00
CA PRO A 296 19.44 27.12 4.41
C PRO A 296 18.10 27.63 3.91
N ASP A 297 17.78 28.85 4.30
CA ASP A 297 16.71 29.64 3.73
C ASP A 297 16.84 29.63 2.19
N GLN A 298 15.74 29.30 1.50
CA GLN A 298 15.66 29.45 0.06
C GLN A 298 15.61 30.94 -0.26
N SER A 299 16.79 31.56 -0.32
CA SER A 299 16.99 32.89 -0.87
C SER A 299 17.55 32.76 -2.29
N HIS A 300 16.82 33.34 -3.24
CA HIS A 300 17.04 33.47 -4.70
C HIS A 300 16.34 32.44 -5.59
#